data_AF-A0A497GMY1-F1
#
_entry.id   AF-A0A497GMY1-F1
#
_cell.length_a   1.000
_cell.length_b   1.000
_cell.length_c   1.000
_cell.angle_alpha   90.00
_cell.angle_beta   90.00
_cell.angle_gamma   90.00
#
_symmetry.space_group_name_H-M   'P 1'
#
loop_
_entity.id
_entity.type
_entity.pdbx_description
1 polymer ?
#
loop_
_entity_poly.entity_id
_entity_poly.type
_entity_poly.pdbx_seq_one_letter_code
_entity_poly.pdbx_strand_id
1 'polypeptide(L)'
;MRSWMLSLIMLTSIILVSLSLTPTMVAQDASGHGLYIVVTFPNLKYDVALIACKDDVIVSIAPPGVDPHSYQLTPENVVSLKRADVIVSTAHAPFELKIRELYGKGELKGVLIEIPRIPGIRIFKNPVTGEYNFHMPIYDPINFKIFIEYLCNVFSKLRPECSDVYEKNMVKVLSEIDSLLKETPKLNVTIAIDMPSLQYAISWIGFKIKYLVIKEHGIPATPKDIEILESAIANGEVKLVAVQIPIRASASIILKELAERYEIPILYVPSPLLLNSTVVKLKYISGEVKRLKFAEKVHVFLSRLDVRWFLTMVSAGITYGFLGPIVAVRRLRFLATASSHAALLAVALAVIITNSLGVLNEYVWSILISLFLIYMVGYMIYRGISPDTATSIFVSLSASSSVIAMYFVLTRYSIGVDLWSIILGDPLLVRWNDVFFSILIALVTALSVILTYKENVCIGISRDCALITGLRVSLYDWLIYTLLGLASIAMIRVVGFILEHVLILLPVAIAILYARNAQGVLIMSTIISVASSVVGLVIGIVVNQAPSGMTGLLLLAIYAILILIKWRRR
;
A
#
# COMPACT_ATOMS: atom_id res chain seq x y z
N MET A 1 14.39 -3.12 52.15
CA MET A 1 15.71 -2.73 51.59
C MET A 1 16.79 -3.51 52.33
N ARG A 2 17.72 -4.18 51.62
CA ARG A 2 18.68 -5.23 52.04
C ARG A 2 18.09 -6.65 52.09
N SER A 3 17.14 -7.03 51.25
CA SER A 3 17.36 -7.49 49.88
C SER A 3 18.77 -8.02 49.53
N TRP A 4 18.87 -9.31 49.25
CA TRP A 4 19.22 -9.82 47.91
C TRP A 4 20.65 -9.60 47.38
N MET A 5 21.52 -8.91 48.12
CA MET A 5 22.97 -8.87 47.85
C MET A 5 23.69 -10.12 48.35
N LEU A 6 23.18 -10.80 49.38
CA LEU A 6 23.79 -12.03 49.92
C LEU A 6 23.49 -13.27 49.06
N SER A 7 22.36 -13.29 48.36
CA SER A 7 21.98 -14.37 47.43
C SER A 7 22.77 -14.31 46.11
N LEU A 8 23.38 -13.17 45.77
CA LEU A 8 24.17 -13.01 44.55
C LEU A 8 25.65 -13.42 44.74
N ILE A 9 26.15 -13.50 45.98
CA ILE A 9 27.54 -13.87 46.32
C ILE A 9 27.68 -15.39 46.55
N MET A 10 26.60 -16.09 46.93
CA MET A 10 26.59 -17.56 47.01
C MET A 10 26.48 -18.26 45.65
N LEU A 11 26.01 -17.58 44.60
CA LEU A 11 25.78 -18.19 43.28
C LEU A 11 27.02 -18.24 42.37
N THR A 12 28.09 -17.53 42.71
CA THR A 12 29.30 -17.42 41.87
C THR A 12 30.50 -18.23 42.38
N SER A 13 30.44 -18.84 43.56
CA SER A 13 31.67 -19.31 44.22
C SER A 13 31.96 -20.80 44.16
N ILE A 14 31.02 -21.72 43.88
CA ILE A 14 31.33 -23.16 43.92
C ILE A 14 30.70 -23.90 42.73
N ILE A 15 31.04 -23.36 41.55
CA ILE A 15 31.19 -24.07 40.28
C ILE A 15 32.58 -24.73 40.19
N LEU A 16 33.39 -24.67 41.24
CA LEU A 16 34.70 -25.31 41.32
C LEU A 16 34.75 -26.14 42.60
N VAL A 17 34.95 -27.45 42.42
CA VAL A 17 35.32 -28.50 43.39
C VAL A 17 34.41 -29.74 43.23
N SER A 18 34.92 -30.61 42.34
CA SER A 18 34.94 -32.07 42.41
C SER A 18 33.62 -32.85 42.42
N LEU A 19 33.31 -33.55 41.33
CA LEU A 19 33.75 -34.92 41.02
C LEU A 19 33.27 -35.99 42.01
N SER A 20 32.61 -36.99 41.43
CA SER A 20 32.49 -38.41 41.81
C SER A 20 31.09 -38.85 42.26
N LEU A 21 30.39 -39.54 41.35
CA LEU A 21 29.58 -40.75 41.57
C LEU A 21 28.84 -41.10 40.26
N THR A 22 29.36 -42.10 39.57
CA THR A 22 28.77 -42.77 38.40
C THR A 22 27.64 -43.71 38.81
N PRO A 23 26.63 -43.92 37.96
CA PRO A 23 25.95 -45.20 37.88
C PRO A 23 26.30 -45.95 36.58
N THR A 24 26.28 -47.27 36.74
CA THR A 24 26.68 -48.35 35.85
C THR A 24 25.97 -48.36 34.49
N MET A 25 26.75 -48.60 33.43
CA MET A 25 26.29 -48.88 32.08
C MET A 25 25.64 -50.27 32.01
N VAL A 26 24.40 -50.32 31.53
CA VAL A 26 23.89 -51.49 30.82
C VAL A 26 24.39 -51.36 29.39
N ALA A 27 25.24 -52.29 28.98
CA ALA A 27 25.66 -52.43 27.59
C ALA A 27 24.44 -52.85 26.75
N GLN A 28 24.15 -52.08 25.71
CA GLN A 28 23.29 -52.52 24.62
C GLN A 28 24.03 -52.22 23.32
N ASP A 29 24.37 -53.30 22.63
CA ASP A 29 25.00 -53.31 21.31
C ASP A 29 24.28 -52.38 20.33
N ALA A 30 25.06 -51.54 19.65
CA ALA A 30 24.67 -50.94 18.38
C ALA A 30 25.92 -50.77 17.52
N SER A 31 26.14 -51.74 16.63
CA SER A 31 26.87 -51.55 15.39
C SER A 31 26.23 -50.42 14.56
N GLY A 32 27.00 -49.43 14.11
CA GLY A 32 26.56 -48.48 13.07
C GLY A 32 27.15 -47.08 13.20
N HIS A 33 28.30 -46.83 12.56
CA HIS A 33 28.79 -45.47 12.40
C HIS A 33 27.90 -44.73 11.38
N GLY A 34 27.32 -43.57 11.74
CA GLY A 34 26.54 -42.75 10.80
C GLY A 34 27.40 -42.18 9.66
N LEU A 35 26.76 -41.60 8.64
CA LEU A 35 27.48 -41.10 7.46
C LEU A 35 28.40 -39.93 7.82
N TYR A 36 29.66 -40.00 7.38
CA TYR A 36 30.60 -38.88 7.46
C TYR A 36 30.48 -38.04 6.18
N ILE A 37 29.69 -36.97 6.28
CA ILE A 37 29.34 -36.11 5.15
C ILE A 37 30.20 -34.85 5.16
N VAL A 38 30.96 -34.67 4.09
CA VAL A 38 31.79 -33.49 3.88
C VAL A 38 31.09 -32.54 2.92
N VAL A 39 30.91 -31.29 3.31
CA VAL A 39 30.38 -30.23 2.44
C VAL A 39 31.46 -29.19 2.14
N THR A 40 31.46 -28.66 0.93
CA THR A 40 32.45 -27.66 0.49
C THR A 40 32.31 -26.34 1.24
N PHE A 41 31.08 -25.87 1.48
CA PHE A 41 30.81 -24.60 2.17
C PHE A 41 29.94 -24.75 3.42
N PRO A 42 30.12 -23.88 4.44
CA PRO A 42 29.39 -23.98 5.69
C PRO A 42 27.87 -23.89 5.57
N ASN A 43 27.35 -23.13 4.61
CA ASN A 43 25.90 -23.03 4.42
C ASN A 43 25.28 -24.38 4.02
N LEU A 44 25.97 -25.19 3.22
CA LEU A 44 25.49 -26.51 2.80
C LEU A 44 25.32 -27.47 3.97
N LYS A 45 26.08 -27.27 5.06
CA LYS A 45 25.93 -28.10 6.28
C LYS A 45 24.50 -27.98 6.82
N TYR A 46 23.94 -26.77 6.81
CA TYR A 46 22.57 -26.54 7.29
C TYR A 46 21.52 -27.12 6.34
N ASP A 47 21.80 -27.16 5.04
CA ASP A 47 20.89 -27.74 4.04
C ASP A 47 20.87 -29.27 4.14
N VAL A 48 22.06 -29.89 4.22
CA VAL A 48 22.20 -31.34 4.39
C VAL A 48 21.63 -31.80 5.74
N ALA A 49 21.84 -31.02 6.80
CA ALA A 49 21.33 -31.33 8.14
C ALA A 49 19.79 -31.37 8.21
N LEU A 50 19.07 -30.80 7.23
CA LEU A 50 17.61 -30.86 7.20
C LEU A 50 17.08 -32.29 7.05
N ILE A 51 17.85 -33.16 6.38
CA ILE A 51 17.43 -34.55 6.15
C ILE A 51 18.20 -35.57 6.98
N ALA A 52 19.36 -35.19 7.53
CA ALA A 52 20.27 -36.11 8.22
C ALA A 52 19.60 -36.99 9.28
N CYS A 53 20.09 -38.23 9.38
CA CYS A 53 19.70 -39.20 10.38
C CYS A 53 20.50 -38.99 11.67
N LYS A 54 20.06 -39.63 12.75
CA LYS A 54 20.82 -39.65 13.99
C LYS A 54 22.21 -40.27 13.74
N ASP A 55 23.22 -39.67 14.36
CA ASP A 55 24.65 -40.07 14.28
C ASP A 55 25.37 -39.76 12.96
N ASP A 56 24.69 -39.15 11.97
CA ASP A 56 25.38 -38.59 10.80
C ASP A 56 26.20 -37.36 11.21
N VAL A 57 27.41 -37.26 10.67
CA VAL A 57 28.37 -36.20 10.98
C VAL A 57 28.59 -35.34 9.75
N ILE A 58 28.21 -34.07 9.83
CA ILE A 58 28.37 -33.12 8.73
C ILE A 58 29.47 -32.11 9.07
N VAL A 59 30.52 -32.09 8.25
CA VAL A 59 31.67 -31.18 8.37
C VAL A 59 31.82 -30.33 7.12
N SER A 60 32.29 -29.09 7.27
CA SER A 60 32.56 -28.21 6.15
C SER A 60 34.05 -28.05 5.93
N ILE A 61 34.46 -28.01 4.66
CA ILE A 61 35.86 -27.79 4.25
C ILE A 61 36.25 -26.33 4.40
N ALA A 62 35.51 -25.42 3.77
CA ALA A 62 35.80 -24.00 3.88
C ALA A 62 35.35 -23.45 5.26
N PRO A 63 36.14 -22.58 5.93
CA PRO A 63 35.71 -21.91 7.15
C PRO A 63 34.56 -20.92 6.90
N PRO A 64 33.74 -20.59 7.91
CA PRO A 64 32.75 -19.52 7.81
C PRO A 64 33.38 -18.16 7.46
N GLY A 65 32.78 -17.47 6.48
CA GLY A 65 33.12 -16.09 6.15
C GLY A 65 34.35 -15.90 5.26
N VAL A 66 35.01 -16.97 4.81
CA VAL A 66 36.06 -16.87 3.78
C VAL A 66 35.45 -16.60 2.41
N ASP A 67 36.18 -15.88 1.56
CA ASP A 67 35.84 -15.75 0.15
C ASP A 67 36.08 -17.09 -0.57
N PRO A 68 35.02 -17.73 -1.13
CA PRO A 68 35.11 -19.00 -1.85
C PRO A 68 36.21 -19.07 -2.91
N HIS A 69 36.48 -17.95 -3.59
CA HIS A 69 37.40 -17.90 -4.73
C HIS A 69 38.87 -17.75 -4.30
N SER A 70 39.10 -17.42 -3.03
CA SER A 70 40.45 -17.28 -2.45
C SER A 70 40.91 -18.50 -1.64
N TYR A 71 39.98 -19.37 -1.25
CA TYR A 71 40.28 -20.50 -0.36
C TYR A 71 41.05 -21.62 -1.07
N GLN A 72 41.95 -22.27 -0.33
CA GLN A 72 42.73 -23.43 -0.80
C GLN A 72 42.62 -24.59 0.21
N LEU A 73 42.67 -25.83 -0.30
CA LEU A 73 42.61 -27.03 0.54
C LEU A 73 43.84 -27.15 1.45
N THR A 74 43.61 -27.40 2.73
CA THR A 74 44.67 -27.76 3.69
C THR A 74 44.89 -29.28 3.73
N PRO A 75 46.04 -29.78 4.24
CA PRO A 75 46.24 -31.22 4.45
C PRO A 75 45.15 -31.87 5.31
N GLU A 76 44.67 -31.18 6.34
CA GLU A 76 43.58 -31.66 7.20
C GLU A 76 42.26 -31.78 6.42
N ASN A 77 41.97 -30.84 5.52
CA ASN A 77 40.82 -30.95 4.62
C ASN A 77 40.90 -32.21 3.74
N VAL A 78 42.09 -32.53 3.22
CA VAL A 78 42.28 -33.72 2.39
C VAL A 78 42.05 -34.99 3.21
N VAL A 79 42.50 -35.05 4.47
CA VAL A 79 42.21 -36.17 5.38
C VAL A 79 40.71 -36.31 5.60
N SER A 80 40.00 -35.20 5.85
CA SER A 80 38.54 -35.20 6.00
C SER A 80 37.84 -35.69 4.73
N LEU A 81 38.27 -35.24 3.55
CA LEU A 81 37.72 -35.68 2.26
C LEU A 81 37.97 -37.17 1.99
N LYS A 82 39.14 -37.70 2.37
CA LYS A 82 39.46 -39.13 2.23
C LYS A 82 38.61 -40.02 3.14
N ARG A 83 38.16 -39.50 4.27
CA ARG A 83 37.27 -40.18 5.22
C ARG A 83 35.79 -40.11 4.82
N ALA A 84 35.41 -39.20 3.93
CA ALA A 84 34.01 -38.94 3.57
C ALA A 84 33.31 -40.15 2.94
N ASP A 85 32.09 -40.42 3.40
CA ASP A 85 31.15 -41.30 2.70
C ASP A 85 30.44 -40.54 1.58
N VAL A 86 30.18 -39.24 1.80
CA VAL A 86 29.59 -38.33 0.82
C VAL A 86 30.31 -36.99 0.83
N ILE A 87 30.56 -36.45 -0.36
CA ILE A 87 31.15 -35.12 -0.56
C ILE A 87 30.14 -34.27 -1.35
N VAL A 88 29.63 -33.18 -0.77
CA VAL A 88 28.70 -32.26 -1.44
C VAL A 88 29.41 -30.97 -1.86
N SER A 89 29.44 -30.74 -3.16
CA SER A 89 30.19 -29.67 -3.84
C SER A 89 29.28 -28.74 -4.64
N THR A 90 29.52 -27.44 -4.56
CA THR A 90 28.91 -26.46 -5.47
C THR A 90 29.58 -26.45 -6.84
N ALA A 91 30.76 -27.08 -6.95
CA ALA A 91 31.49 -27.32 -8.19
C ALA A 91 31.88 -26.05 -8.95
N HIS A 92 32.12 -24.96 -8.22
CA HIS A 92 32.35 -23.63 -8.79
C HIS A 92 33.70 -23.03 -8.35
N ALA A 93 34.07 -23.15 -7.08
CA ALA A 93 35.29 -22.55 -6.55
C ALA A 93 36.56 -23.33 -6.95
N PRO A 94 37.73 -22.66 -7.03
CA PRO A 94 38.99 -23.31 -7.45
C PRO A 94 39.36 -24.54 -6.62
N PHE A 95 39.18 -24.50 -5.30
CA PHE A 95 39.48 -25.64 -4.43
C PHE A 95 38.54 -26.83 -4.67
N GLU A 96 37.31 -26.60 -5.12
CA GLU A 96 36.36 -27.66 -5.48
C GLU A 96 36.76 -28.37 -6.77
N LEU A 97 37.40 -27.67 -7.71
CA LEU A 97 38.01 -28.30 -8.89
C LEU A 97 39.13 -29.26 -8.47
N LYS A 98 39.90 -28.91 -7.43
CA LYS A 98 40.91 -29.80 -6.87
C LYS A 98 40.29 -31.03 -6.21
N ILE A 99 39.15 -30.90 -5.54
CA ILE A 99 38.39 -32.05 -5.01
C ILE A 99 38.00 -32.99 -6.16
N ARG A 100 37.48 -32.46 -7.27
CA ARG A 100 37.14 -33.27 -8.45
C ARG A 100 38.36 -33.96 -9.05
N GLU A 101 39.51 -33.29 -9.12
CA GLU A 101 40.76 -33.88 -9.59
C GLU A 101 41.18 -35.07 -8.72
N LEU A 102 41.15 -34.91 -7.38
CA LEU A 102 41.48 -35.98 -6.43
C LEU A 102 40.49 -37.16 -6.53
N TYR A 103 39.20 -36.88 -6.71
CA TYR A 103 38.19 -37.90 -6.95
C TYR A 103 38.44 -38.66 -8.26
N GLY A 104 38.76 -37.95 -9.36
CA GLY A 104 39.07 -38.56 -10.65
C GLY A 104 40.34 -39.42 -10.65
N LYS A 105 41.28 -39.14 -9.75
CA LYS A 105 42.47 -39.99 -9.51
C LYS A 105 42.19 -41.21 -8.62
N GLY A 106 40.96 -41.35 -8.10
CA GLY A 106 40.58 -42.42 -7.18
C GLY A 106 41.12 -42.22 -5.75
N GLU A 107 41.60 -41.01 -5.42
CA GLU A 107 42.11 -40.71 -4.07
C GLU A 107 40.99 -40.49 -3.04
N LEU A 108 39.80 -40.11 -3.50
CA LEU A 108 38.60 -39.92 -2.67
C LEU A 108 37.61 -41.05 -2.99
N LYS A 109 37.17 -41.79 -1.97
CA LYS A 109 36.31 -42.98 -2.14
C LYS A 109 34.82 -42.70 -1.94
N GLY A 110 34.47 -41.66 -1.19
CA GLY A 110 33.07 -41.27 -0.94
C GLY A 110 32.36 -40.76 -2.18
N VAL A 111 31.03 -40.83 -2.19
CA VAL A 111 30.20 -40.37 -3.32
C VAL A 111 30.34 -38.85 -3.48
N LEU A 112 30.85 -38.41 -4.62
CA LEU A 112 30.95 -36.98 -4.96
C LEU A 112 29.64 -36.49 -5.61
N ILE A 113 28.94 -35.61 -4.92
CA ILE A 113 27.72 -34.94 -5.38
C ILE A 113 28.07 -33.52 -5.76
N GLU A 114 27.96 -33.20 -7.05
CA GLU A 114 28.20 -31.87 -7.58
C GLU A 114 26.88 -31.22 -7.98
N ILE A 115 26.47 -30.18 -7.27
CA ILE A 115 25.16 -29.54 -7.40
C ILE A 115 24.77 -29.25 -8.86
N PRO A 116 25.61 -28.61 -9.70
CA PRO A 116 25.25 -28.32 -11.08
C PRO A 116 25.08 -29.55 -11.98
N ARG A 117 25.53 -30.72 -11.52
CA ARG A 117 25.49 -31.99 -12.26
C ARG A 117 24.39 -32.93 -11.76
N ILE A 118 23.62 -32.53 -10.75
CA ILE A 118 22.46 -33.28 -10.29
C ILE A 118 21.38 -33.25 -11.39
N PRO A 119 20.84 -34.42 -11.82
CA PRO A 119 19.80 -34.46 -12.83
C PRO A 119 18.58 -33.61 -12.45
N GLY A 120 18.15 -32.74 -13.36
CA GLY A 120 17.01 -31.84 -13.17
C GLY A 120 17.34 -30.44 -12.63
N ILE A 121 18.54 -30.22 -12.08
CA ILE A 121 18.96 -28.87 -11.66
C ILE A 121 19.05 -27.95 -12.88
N ARG A 122 18.40 -26.80 -12.79
CA ARG A 122 18.40 -25.78 -13.84
C ARG A 122 19.50 -24.77 -13.57
N ILE A 123 20.43 -24.63 -14.53
CA ILE A 123 21.43 -23.57 -14.51
C ILE A 123 20.91 -22.38 -15.32
N PHE A 124 20.69 -21.26 -14.64
CA PHE A 124 20.22 -20.04 -15.26
C PHE A 124 21.35 -19.36 -16.04
N LYS A 125 20.97 -18.64 -17.10
CA LYS A 125 21.87 -17.71 -17.77
C LYS A 125 21.83 -16.37 -17.07
N ASN A 126 22.99 -15.77 -16.87
CA ASN A 126 23.12 -14.41 -16.40
C ASN A 126 22.44 -13.47 -17.41
N PRO A 127 21.47 -12.64 -16.98
CA PRO A 127 20.68 -11.85 -17.90
C PRO A 127 21.45 -10.69 -18.54
N VAL A 128 22.63 -10.33 -18.01
CA VAL A 128 23.47 -9.26 -18.52
C VAL A 128 24.60 -9.79 -19.41
N THR A 129 25.26 -10.88 -19.02
CA THR A 129 26.39 -11.44 -19.79
C THR A 129 26.00 -12.55 -20.76
N GLY A 130 24.85 -13.22 -20.54
CA GLY A 130 24.42 -14.39 -21.31
C GLY A 130 25.09 -15.70 -20.91
N GLU A 131 26.13 -15.64 -20.07
CA GLU A 131 26.89 -16.79 -19.56
C GLU A 131 26.10 -17.60 -18.53
N TYR A 132 26.48 -18.85 -18.31
CA TYR A 132 25.87 -19.69 -17.26
C TYR A 132 26.23 -19.19 -15.86
N ASN A 133 25.24 -18.99 -15.01
CA ASN A 133 25.43 -18.54 -13.64
C ASN A 133 25.54 -19.74 -12.68
N PHE A 134 26.73 -19.97 -12.11
CA PHE A 134 26.96 -21.06 -11.16
C PHE A 134 26.90 -20.64 -9.68
N HIS A 135 26.48 -19.40 -9.39
CA HIS A 135 26.48 -18.84 -8.04
C HIS A 135 25.28 -19.35 -7.23
N MET A 136 25.44 -20.51 -6.61
CA MET A 136 24.47 -21.19 -5.76
C MET A 136 23.14 -21.54 -6.47
N PRO A 137 23.13 -22.47 -7.44
CA PRO A 137 21.92 -22.83 -8.18
C PRO A 137 20.77 -23.33 -7.29
N ILE A 138 21.10 -23.95 -6.14
CA ILE A 138 20.11 -24.46 -5.17
C ILE A 138 19.47 -23.36 -4.33
N TYR A 139 19.84 -22.09 -4.52
CA TYR A 139 19.09 -21.00 -3.89
C TYR A 139 17.73 -20.77 -4.56
N ASP A 140 17.51 -21.32 -5.76
CA ASP A 140 16.18 -21.42 -6.37
C ASP A 140 15.40 -22.54 -5.66
N PRO A 141 14.17 -22.28 -5.16
CA PRO A 141 13.40 -23.25 -4.40
C PRO A 141 13.08 -24.53 -5.18
N ILE A 142 12.94 -24.46 -6.51
CA ILE A 142 12.67 -25.64 -7.34
C ILE A 142 13.94 -26.49 -7.44
N ASN A 143 15.09 -25.87 -7.71
CA ASN A 143 16.37 -26.55 -7.65
C ASN A 143 16.67 -27.13 -6.26
N PHE A 144 16.27 -26.43 -5.18
CA PHE A 144 16.46 -26.91 -3.82
C PHE A 144 15.68 -28.19 -3.53
N LYS A 145 14.43 -28.30 -4.02
CA LYS A 145 13.64 -29.53 -3.91
C LYS A 145 14.35 -30.72 -4.57
N ILE A 146 14.83 -30.53 -5.81
CA ILE A 146 15.57 -31.54 -6.57
C ILE A 146 16.85 -31.97 -5.83
N PHE A 147 17.58 -31.00 -5.26
CA PHE A 147 18.77 -31.26 -4.47
C PHE A 147 18.45 -32.13 -3.24
N ILE A 148 17.41 -31.80 -2.48
CA ILE A 148 16.99 -32.53 -1.28
C ILE A 148 16.51 -33.94 -1.59
N GLU A 149 15.74 -34.12 -2.67
CA GLU A 149 15.31 -35.43 -3.17
C GLU A 149 16.52 -36.30 -3.59
N TYR A 150 17.48 -35.68 -4.29
CA TYR A 150 18.69 -36.38 -4.72
C TYR A 150 19.55 -36.83 -3.54
N LEU A 151 19.75 -35.95 -2.55
CA LEU A 151 20.48 -36.30 -1.33
C LEU A 151 19.79 -37.44 -0.58
N CYS A 152 18.47 -37.40 -0.42
CA CYS A 152 17.69 -38.45 0.23
C CYS A 152 17.93 -39.81 -0.44
N ASN A 153 17.85 -39.87 -1.78
CA ASN A 153 18.09 -41.10 -2.55
C ASN A 153 19.51 -41.65 -2.34
N VAL A 154 20.53 -40.79 -2.36
CA VAL A 154 21.91 -41.21 -2.12
C VAL A 154 22.09 -41.70 -0.67
N PHE A 155 21.55 -40.97 0.31
CA PHE A 155 21.70 -41.32 1.72
C PHE A 155 20.99 -42.61 2.07
N SER A 156 19.77 -42.82 1.56
CA SER A 156 19.02 -44.06 1.70
C SER A 156 19.73 -45.27 1.09
N LYS A 157 20.45 -45.08 -0.02
CA LYS A 157 21.27 -46.15 -0.63
C LYS A 157 22.52 -46.50 0.18
N LEU A 158 23.17 -45.49 0.76
CA LEU A 158 24.39 -45.68 1.55
C LEU A 158 24.09 -46.18 2.97
N ARG A 159 22.93 -45.83 3.52
CA ARG A 159 22.51 -46.18 4.88
C ARG A 159 21.03 -46.59 4.93
N PRO A 160 20.68 -47.80 4.42
CA PRO A 160 19.29 -48.24 4.31
C PRO A 160 18.50 -48.26 5.62
N GLU A 161 19.17 -48.51 6.75
CA GLU A 161 18.54 -48.51 8.08
C GLU A 161 18.04 -47.13 8.54
N CYS A 162 18.50 -46.05 7.90
CA CYS A 162 18.02 -44.68 8.13
C CYS A 162 17.10 -44.16 7.02
N SER A 163 16.72 -44.98 6.02
CA SER A 163 15.94 -44.53 4.86
C SER A 163 14.64 -43.82 5.25
N ASP A 164 13.87 -44.40 6.18
CA ASP A 164 12.60 -43.83 6.64
C ASP A 164 12.77 -42.43 7.26
N VAL A 165 13.90 -42.19 7.93
CA VAL A 165 14.22 -40.90 8.55
C VAL A 165 14.56 -39.87 7.48
N TYR A 166 15.40 -40.23 6.50
CA TYR A 166 15.73 -39.35 5.38
C TYR A 166 14.48 -38.95 4.60
N GLU A 167 13.62 -39.93 4.26
CA GLU A 167 12.41 -39.71 3.48
C GLU A 167 11.40 -38.85 4.24
N LYS A 168 11.17 -39.13 5.52
CA LYS A 168 10.28 -38.32 6.37
C LYS A 168 10.74 -36.87 6.45
N ASN A 169 12.04 -36.65 6.65
CA ASN A 169 12.60 -35.31 6.73
C ASN A 169 12.56 -34.60 5.38
N MET A 170 12.86 -35.30 4.28
CA MET A 170 12.73 -34.81 2.92
C MET A 170 11.31 -34.30 2.66
N VAL A 171 10.28 -35.12 2.92
CA VAL A 171 8.87 -34.73 2.74
C VAL A 171 8.53 -33.46 3.52
N LYS A 172 9.02 -33.34 4.77
CA LYS A 172 8.83 -32.13 5.57
C LYS A 172 9.43 -30.89 4.88
N VAL A 173 10.68 -30.97 4.41
CA VAL A 173 11.34 -29.88 3.70
C VAL A 173 10.59 -29.50 2.41
N LEU A 174 10.20 -30.49 1.60
CA LEU A 174 9.47 -30.25 0.35
C LEU A 174 8.13 -29.55 0.62
N SER A 175 7.39 -29.99 1.65
CA SER A 175 6.11 -29.35 2.03
C SER A 175 6.28 -27.90 2.49
N GLU A 176 7.39 -27.58 3.17
CA GLU A 176 7.72 -26.24 3.61
C GLU A 176 8.05 -25.32 2.43
N ILE A 177 8.78 -25.82 1.43
CA ILE A 177 9.03 -25.10 0.18
C ILE A 177 7.74 -24.91 -0.62
N ASP A 178 6.87 -25.91 -0.70
CA ASP A 178 5.60 -25.80 -1.44
C ASP A 178 4.64 -24.77 -0.81
N SER A 179 4.54 -24.76 0.52
CA SER A 179 3.82 -23.70 1.26
C SER A 179 4.42 -22.33 0.98
N LEU A 180 5.74 -22.20 1.01
CA LEU A 180 6.43 -20.95 0.72
C LEU A 180 6.18 -20.45 -0.71
N LEU A 181 6.23 -21.33 -1.71
CA LEU A 181 5.96 -21.00 -3.10
C LEU A 181 4.52 -20.51 -3.31
N LYS A 182 3.56 -21.12 -2.61
CA LYS A 182 2.13 -20.78 -2.68
C LYS A 182 1.83 -19.44 -2.00
N GLU A 183 2.45 -19.16 -0.86
CA GLU A 183 2.17 -17.96 -0.06
C GLU A 183 2.89 -16.71 -0.54
N THR A 184 4.00 -16.86 -1.28
CA THR A 184 4.81 -15.72 -1.70
C THR A 184 4.14 -15.02 -2.89
N PRO A 185 3.81 -13.72 -2.80
CA PRO A 185 3.22 -12.98 -3.90
C PRO A 185 4.14 -12.96 -5.12
N LYS A 186 3.57 -13.15 -6.31
CA LYS A 186 4.30 -12.93 -7.57
C LYS A 186 4.31 -11.44 -7.93
N LEU A 187 5.47 -10.92 -8.31
CA LEU A 187 5.66 -9.52 -8.67
C LEU A 187 6.33 -9.44 -10.04
N ASN A 188 5.63 -8.89 -11.04
CA ASN A 188 6.12 -8.76 -12.41
C ASN A 188 6.76 -7.39 -12.64
N VAL A 189 7.79 -7.08 -11.85
CA VAL A 189 8.49 -5.79 -11.89
C VAL A 189 9.94 -5.97 -12.33
N THR A 190 10.47 -4.97 -13.04
CA THR A 190 11.88 -4.91 -13.41
C THR A 190 12.71 -4.55 -12.18
N ILE A 191 13.73 -5.35 -11.90
CA ILE A 191 14.59 -5.23 -10.73
C ILE A 191 16.06 -5.15 -11.14
N ALA A 192 16.84 -4.38 -10.38
CA ALA A 192 18.29 -4.43 -10.40
C ALA A 192 18.81 -5.21 -9.19
N ILE A 193 19.84 -6.03 -9.38
CA ILE A 193 20.47 -6.80 -8.28
C ILE A 193 21.96 -6.45 -8.17
N ASP A 194 22.52 -6.58 -6.97
CA ASP A 194 23.93 -6.23 -6.75
C ASP A 194 24.91 -7.31 -7.25
N MET A 195 24.52 -8.58 -7.25
CA MET A 195 25.41 -9.69 -7.64
C MET A 195 24.67 -10.92 -8.23
N PRO A 196 25.39 -11.81 -8.96
CA PRO A 196 24.77 -12.94 -9.66
C PRO A 196 24.10 -13.97 -8.75
N SER A 197 24.57 -14.15 -7.51
CA SER A 197 23.99 -15.11 -6.56
C SER A 197 22.52 -14.85 -6.23
N LEU A 198 22.08 -13.59 -6.30
CA LEU A 198 20.70 -13.20 -6.02
C LEU A 198 19.73 -13.67 -7.10
N GLN A 199 20.22 -13.97 -8.31
CA GLN A 199 19.37 -14.40 -9.42
C GLN A 199 18.51 -15.61 -9.06
N TYR A 200 19.13 -16.67 -8.52
CA TYR A 200 18.41 -17.87 -8.09
C TYR A 200 17.46 -17.59 -6.93
N ALA A 201 17.86 -16.72 -6.00
CA ALA A 201 17.11 -16.42 -4.79
C ALA A 201 15.76 -15.74 -5.06
N ILE A 202 15.61 -15.00 -6.16
CA ILE A 202 14.43 -14.15 -6.40
C ILE A 202 13.73 -14.36 -7.75
N SER A 203 14.34 -15.05 -8.73
CA SER A 203 13.72 -15.21 -10.06
C SER A 203 12.37 -15.92 -10.01
N TRP A 204 12.20 -16.90 -9.11
CA TRP A 204 10.95 -17.65 -8.91
C TRP A 204 9.77 -16.78 -8.45
N ILE A 205 10.02 -15.55 -8.01
CA ILE A 205 9.01 -14.57 -7.55
C ILE A 205 8.37 -13.84 -8.74
N GLY A 206 8.96 -13.94 -9.94
CA GLY A 206 8.46 -13.31 -11.18
C GLY A 206 9.15 -11.99 -11.53
N PHE A 207 10.21 -11.62 -10.81
CA PHE A 207 10.99 -10.42 -11.11
C PHE A 207 11.71 -10.53 -12.46
N LYS A 208 11.75 -9.41 -13.20
CA LYS A 208 12.53 -9.26 -14.43
C LYS A 208 13.88 -8.64 -14.09
N ILE A 209 14.88 -9.49 -13.87
CA ILE A 209 16.25 -9.04 -13.59
C ILE A 209 16.88 -8.55 -14.90
N LYS A 210 17.11 -7.23 -15.01
CA LYS A 210 17.71 -6.63 -16.21
C LYS A 210 19.09 -6.01 -15.95
N TYR A 211 19.36 -5.61 -14.70
CA TYR A 211 20.61 -4.94 -14.33
C TYR A 211 21.29 -5.69 -13.19
N LEU A 212 22.60 -5.88 -13.33
CA LEU A 212 23.51 -6.43 -12.32
C LEU A 212 24.63 -5.42 -12.09
N VAL A 213 24.88 -5.05 -10.83
CA VAL A 213 25.99 -4.14 -10.50
C VAL A 213 27.33 -4.84 -10.71
N ILE A 214 27.52 -5.99 -10.07
CA ILE A 214 28.61 -6.92 -10.41
C ILE A 214 28.04 -7.95 -11.37
N LYS A 215 28.58 -7.96 -12.59
CA LYS A 215 28.14 -8.88 -13.65
C LYS A 215 28.65 -10.30 -13.41
N GLU A 216 29.85 -10.43 -12.86
CA GLU A 216 30.52 -11.70 -12.60
C GLU A 216 31.52 -11.54 -11.44
N HIS A 217 31.79 -12.61 -10.70
CA HIS A 217 32.75 -12.54 -9.58
C HIS A 217 34.14 -12.09 -10.07
N GLY A 218 34.77 -11.17 -9.33
CA GLY A 218 36.08 -10.59 -9.68
C GLY A 218 36.03 -9.48 -10.75
N ILE A 219 34.86 -9.18 -11.34
CA ILE A 219 34.69 -8.08 -12.29
C ILE A 219 33.99 -6.91 -11.59
N PRO A 220 34.72 -5.81 -11.26
CA PRO A 220 34.12 -4.65 -10.61
C PRO A 220 33.16 -3.92 -11.58
N ALA A 221 32.17 -3.23 -11.02
CA ALA A 221 31.30 -2.34 -11.78
C ALA A 221 32.10 -1.14 -12.32
N THR A 222 31.91 -0.78 -13.60
CA THR A 222 32.50 0.43 -14.16
C THR A 222 31.63 1.66 -13.86
N PRO A 223 32.18 2.90 -13.85
CA PRO A 223 31.37 4.10 -13.70
C PRO A 223 30.21 4.19 -14.71
N LYS A 224 30.44 3.72 -15.95
CA LYS A 224 29.42 3.65 -17.00
C LYS A 224 28.29 2.67 -16.66
N ASP A 225 28.60 1.54 -16.03
CA ASP A 225 27.58 0.58 -15.59
C ASP A 225 26.68 1.20 -14.50
N ILE A 226 27.28 1.99 -13.60
CA ILE A 226 26.55 2.73 -12.57
C ILE A 226 25.67 3.83 -13.18
N GLU A 227 26.18 4.59 -14.15
CA GLU A 227 25.43 5.65 -14.85
C GLU A 227 24.21 5.08 -15.62
N ILE A 228 24.38 3.94 -16.30
CA ILE A 228 23.29 3.25 -16.99
C ILE A 228 22.21 2.79 -16.01
N LEU A 229 22.62 2.22 -14.88
CA LEU A 229 21.71 1.78 -13.83
C LEU A 229 20.97 2.96 -13.17
N GLU A 230 21.69 4.03 -12.84
CA GLU A 230 21.11 5.26 -12.28
C GLU A 230 20.08 5.87 -13.24
N SER A 231 20.41 5.93 -14.54
CA SER A 231 19.47 6.37 -15.58
C SER A 231 18.22 5.49 -15.65
N ALA A 232 18.37 4.17 -15.54
CA ALA A 232 17.25 3.23 -15.55
C ALA A 232 16.35 3.38 -14.31
N ILE A 233 16.93 3.69 -13.15
CA ILE A 233 16.18 4.02 -11.93
C ILE A 233 15.45 5.36 -12.11
N ALA A 234 16.15 6.41 -12.55
CA ALA A 234 15.61 7.75 -12.74
C ALA A 234 14.43 7.79 -13.74
N ASN A 235 14.51 6.98 -14.79
CA ASN A 235 13.45 6.89 -15.82
C ASN A 235 12.29 5.96 -15.43
N GLY A 236 12.30 5.39 -14.22
CA GLY A 236 11.25 4.50 -13.71
C GLY A 236 11.21 3.12 -14.35
N GLU A 237 12.27 2.74 -15.08
CA GLU A 237 12.42 1.40 -15.64
C GLU A 237 12.69 0.37 -14.54
N VAL A 238 13.63 0.67 -13.65
CA VAL A 238 13.91 -0.13 -12.44
C VAL A 238 13.03 0.37 -11.30
N LYS A 239 12.09 -0.45 -10.85
CA LYS A 239 11.11 -0.08 -9.81
C LYS A 239 11.44 -0.60 -8.42
N LEU A 240 12.45 -1.45 -8.32
CA LEU A 240 12.87 -2.14 -7.12
C LEU A 240 14.35 -2.51 -7.29
N VAL A 241 15.12 -2.53 -6.20
CA VAL A 241 16.44 -3.16 -6.19
C VAL A 241 16.48 -4.31 -5.20
N ALA A 242 17.34 -5.31 -5.43
CA ALA A 242 17.65 -6.33 -4.44
C ALA A 242 19.13 -6.26 -4.03
N VAL A 243 19.36 -6.23 -2.72
CA VAL A 243 20.70 -6.08 -2.13
C VAL A 243 20.98 -7.24 -1.20
N GLN A 244 22.17 -7.82 -1.32
CA GLN A 244 22.62 -8.92 -0.47
C GLN A 244 22.90 -8.45 0.95
N ILE A 245 22.44 -9.22 1.95
CA ILE A 245 22.78 -9.03 3.37
C ILE A 245 23.69 -10.16 3.90
N PRO A 246 24.67 -9.86 4.76
CA PRO A 246 25.05 -8.52 5.24
C PRO A 246 25.69 -7.67 4.12
N ILE A 247 25.43 -6.36 4.15
CA ILE A 247 25.92 -5.41 3.16
C ILE A 247 27.40 -5.16 3.45
N ARG A 248 28.27 -5.83 2.68
CA ARG A 248 29.74 -5.69 2.79
C ARG A 248 30.39 -5.33 1.46
N ALA A 249 29.87 -5.86 0.35
CA ALA A 249 30.42 -5.61 -0.96
C ALA A 249 30.11 -4.17 -1.41
N SER A 250 31.06 -3.52 -2.09
CA SER A 250 30.89 -2.17 -2.64
C SER A 250 29.68 -2.08 -3.56
N ALA A 251 29.40 -3.13 -4.34
CA ALA A 251 28.22 -3.19 -5.19
C ALA A 251 26.89 -3.11 -4.42
N SER A 252 26.81 -3.80 -3.27
CA SER A 252 25.64 -3.78 -2.38
C SER A 252 25.43 -2.38 -1.78
N ILE A 253 26.54 -1.70 -1.42
CA ILE A 253 26.51 -0.33 -0.88
C ILE A 253 26.04 0.65 -1.96
N ILE A 254 26.66 0.63 -3.14
CA ILE A 254 26.30 1.51 -4.26
C ILE A 254 24.83 1.34 -4.64
N LEU A 255 24.35 0.10 -4.78
CA LEU A 255 22.96 -0.16 -5.16
C LEU A 255 21.98 0.33 -4.09
N LYS A 256 22.32 0.15 -2.81
CA LYS A 256 21.53 0.67 -1.69
C LYS A 256 21.47 2.20 -1.72
N GLU A 257 22.62 2.87 -1.86
CA GLU A 257 22.69 4.33 -1.90
C GLU A 257 21.91 4.92 -3.08
N LEU A 258 21.98 4.30 -4.26
CA LEU A 258 21.18 4.70 -5.41
C LEU A 258 19.68 4.52 -5.13
N ALA A 259 19.27 3.40 -4.55
CA ALA A 259 17.87 3.18 -4.23
C ALA A 259 17.33 4.16 -3.18
N GLU A 260 18.13 4.48 -2.16
CA GLU A 260 17.80 5.48 -1.14
C GLU A 260 17.71 6.89 -1.75
N ARG A 261 18.65 7.26 -2.64
CA ARG A 261 18.66 8.57 -3.33
C ARG A 261 17.43 8.81 -4.19
N TYR A 262 16.98 7.79 -4.91
CA TYR A 262 15.83 7.84 -5.80
C TYR A 262 14.52 7.38 -5.15
N GLU A 263 14.55 7.13 -3.84
CA GLU A 263 13.40 6.71 -3.03
C GLU A 263 12.69 5.45 -3.59
N ILE A 264 13.42 4.55 -4.24
CA ILE A 264 12.87 3.28 -4.71
C ILE A 264 13.04 2.18 -3.66
N PRO A 265 12.09 1.22 -3.54
CA PRO A 265 12.16 0.19 -2.51
C PRO A 265 13.38 -0.73 -2.66
N ILE A 266 13.81 -1.30 -1.53
CA ILE A 266 14.94 -2.25 -1.44
C ILE A 266 14.43 -3.59 -0.92
N LEU A 267 14.72 -4.66 -1.66
CA LEU A 267 14.54 -6.06 -1.24
C LEU A 267 15.85 -6.59 -0.64
N TYR A 268 15.86 -6.83 0.66
CA TYR A 268 17.02 -7.43 1.31
C TYR A 268 17.02 -8.95 1.12
N VAL A 269 18.12 -9.49 0.57
CA VAL A 269 18.26 -10.92 0.27
C VAL A 269 19.43 -11.49 1.06
N PRO A 270 19.24 -12.49 1.92
CA PRO A 270 20.35 -13.13 2.63
C PRO A 270 21.42 -13.66 1.68
N SER A 271 22.69 -13.52 2.04
CA SER A 271 23.77 -14.16 1.28
C SER A 271 23.56 -15.68 1.26
N PRO A 272 23.79 -16.36 0.13
CA PRO A 272 23.75 -17.82 0.09
C PRO A 272 24.75 -18.45 1.08
N LEU A 273 25.86 -17.75 1.38
CA LEU A 273 26.92 -18.17 2.30
C LEU A 273 26.59 -17.93 3.78
N LEU A 274 25.47 -17.26 4.09
CA LEU A 274 25.03 -17.07 5.47
C LEU A 274 24.78 -18.44 6.13
N LEU A 275 25.19 -18.58 7.40
CA LEU A 275 25.14 -19.82 8.20
C LEU A 275 23.71 -20.20 8.60
N ASN A 276 22.89 -20.54 7.62
CA ASN A 276 21.53 -21.00 7.81
C ASN A 276 21.08 -21.80 6.59
N SER A 277 20.03 -22.60 6.76
CA SER A 277 19.48 -23.36 5.65
C SER A 277 18.84 -22.44 4.61
N THR A 278 18.87 -22.89 3.36
CA THR A 278 18.24 -22.26 2.22
C THR A 278 16.74 -22.08 2.45
N VAL A 279 16.09 -23.02 3.14
CA VAL A 279 14.67 -22.89 3.54
C VAL A 279 14.44 -21.66 4.41
N VAL A 280 15.27 -21.44 5.45
CA VAL A 280 15.14 -20.27 6.33
C VAL A 280 15.42 -18.98 5.57
N LYS A 281 16.43 -18.98 4.70
CA LYS A 281 16.76 -17.83 3.85
C LYS A 281 15.63 -17.49 2.86
N LEU A 282 15.00 -18.50 2.25
CA LEU A 282 13.83 -18.33 1.39
C LEU A 282 12.63 -17.79 2.17
N LYS A 283 12.40 -18.26 3.40
CA LYS A 283 11.35 -17.73 4.29
C LYS A 283 11.55 -16.25 4.58
N TYR A 284 12.79 -15.84 4.82
CA TYR A 284 13.13 -14.42 4.98
C TYR A 284 12.77 -13.62 3.73
N ILE A 285 13.17 -14.08 2.54
CA ILE A 285 12.87 -13.41 1.26
C ILE A 285 11.34 -13.32 1.05
N SER A 286 10.60 -14.40 1.32
CA SER A 286 9.13 -14.39 1.25
C SER A 286 8.51 -13.34 2.17
N GLY A 287 9.03 -13.21 3.40
CA GLY A 287 8.62 -12.19 4.36
C GLY A 287 8.86 -10.77 3.85
N GLU A 288 10.04 -10.50 3.29
CA GLU A 288 10.39 -9.19 2.72
C GLU A 288 9.50 -8.83 1.52
N VAL A 289 9.23 -9.77 0.62
CA VAL A 289 8.33 -9.55 -0.52
C VAL A 289 6.90 -9.29 -0.09
N LYS A 290 6.39 -10.00 0.94
CA LYS A 290 5.07 -9.72 1.53
C LYS A 290 5.00 -8.28 2.08
N ARG A 291 6.08 -7.77 2.69
CA ARG A 291 6.17 -6.37 3.18
C ARG A 291 6.18 -5.36 2.04
N LEU A 292 6.93 -5.61 0.97
CA LEU A 292 7.01 -4.72 -0.19
C LEU A 292 5.65 -4.51 -0.87
N LYS A 293 4.86 -5.59 -1.05
CA LYS A 293 3.49 -5.47 -1.60
C LYS A 293 2.56 -4.64 -0.71
N PHE A 294 2.75 -4.69 0.61
CA PHE A 294 2.00 -3.87 1.56
C PHE A 294 2.45 -2.40 1.52
N ALA A 295 3.76 -2.16 1.47
CA ALA A 295 4.34 -0.81 1.37
C ALA A 295 3.99 -0.12 0.04
N GLU A 296 4.00 -0.84 -1.09
CA GLU A 296 3.55 -0.32 -2.39
C GLU A 296 2.08 0.12 -2.32
N LYS A 297 1.21 -0.64 -1.64
CA LYS A 297 -0.20 -0.31 -1.45
C LYS A 297 -0.40 0.94 -0.56
N VAL A 298 0.47 1.18 0.41
CA VAL A 298 0.40 2.33 1.33
C VAL A 298 1.09 3.58 0.76
N HIS A 299 2.25 3.44 0.10
CA HIS A 299 2.97 4.54 -0.52
C HIS A 299 2.24 5.06 -1.75
N VAL A 300 1.67 4.19 -2.60
CA VAL A 300 0.76 4.60 -3.70
C VAL A 300 -0.51 5.25 -3.16
N PHE A 301 -0.98 4.86 -1.97
CA PHE A 301 -2.13 5.49 -1.34
C PHE A 301 -1.80 6.90 -0.82
N LEU A 302 -0.64 7.09 -0.18
CA LEU A 302 -0.21 8.38 0.37
C LEU A 302 0.30 9.37 -0.70
N SER A 303 1.03 8.90 -1.72
CA SER A 303 1.50 9.74 -2.84
C SER A 303 0.37 10.18 -3.78
N ARG A 304 -0.80 9.55 -3.68
CA ARG A 304 -2.04 9.99 -4.35
C ARG A 304 -2.78 11.07 -3.58
N LEU A 305 -2.47 11.36 -2.31
CA LEU A 305 -3.24 12.33 -1.53
C LEU A 305 -2.86 13.76 -1.90
N ASP A 306 -3.54 14.31 -2.90
CA ASP A 306 -3.39 15.72 -3.29
C ASP A 306 -4.06 16.64 -2.26
N VAL A 307 -3.33 17.65 -1.79
CA VAL A 307 -3.81 18.67 -0.85
C VAL A 307 -5.07 19.37 -1.38
N ARG A 308 -5.19 19.52 -2.71
CA ARG A 308 -6.36 20.13 -3.36
C ARG A 308 -7.66 19.43 -2.98
N TRP A 309 -7.67 18.11 -2.94
CA TRP A 309 -8.87 17.31 -2.67
C TRP A 309 -9.36 17.48 -1.23
N PHE A 310 -8.42 17.57 -0.28
CA PHE A 310 -8.75 17.84 1.11
C PHE A 310 -9.31 19.25 1.29
N LEU A 311 -8.66 20.25 0.68
CA LEU A 311 -9.10 21.63 0.78
C LEU A 311 -10.50 21.85 0.21
N THR A 312 -10.83 21.25 -0.94
CA THR A 312 -12.18 21.38 -1.54
C THR A 312 -13.23 20.65 -0.72
N MET A 313 -12.97 19.43 -0.25
CA MET A 313 -13.92 18.67 0.56
C MET A 313 -14.17 19.31 1.93
N VAL A 314 -13.14 19.88 2.56
CA VAL A 314 -13.30 20.66 3.79
C VAL A 314 -14.11 21.93 3.53
N SER A 315 -13.84 22.64 2.42
CA SER A 315 -14.59 23.84 2.03
C SER A 315 -16.08 23.55 1.77
N ALA A 316 -16.38 22.42 1.12
CA ALA A 316 -17.75 21.95 0.93
C ALA A 316 -18.42 21.63 2.28
N GLY A 317 -17.72 20.92 3.16
CA GLY A 317 -18.20 20.59 4.51
C GLY A 317 -18.51 21.84 5.35
N ILE A 318 -17.65 22.86 5.29
CA ILE A 318 -17.86 24.15 5.97
C ILE A 318 -19.07 24.87 5.36
N THR A 319 -19.09 25.08 4.06
CA THR A 319 -20.16 25.81 3.36
C THR A 319 -21.54 25.24 3.70
N TYR A 320 -21.73 23.94 3.49
CA TYR A 320 -23.01 23.29 3.73
C TYR A 320 -23.30 23.04 5.20
N GLY A 321 -22.25 22.85 6.02
CA GLY A 321 -22.36 22.71 7.47
C GLY A 321 -22.93 23.95 8.16
N PHE A 322 -22.55 25.15 7.70
CA PHE A 322 -23.08 26.43 8.18
C PHE A 322 -24.42 26.79 7.54
N LEU A 323 -24.58 26.54 6.24
CA LEU A 323 -25.76 26.97 5.49
C LEU A 323 -26.98 26.09 5.78
N GLY A 324 -26.79 24.78 5.95
CA GLY A 324 -27.85 23.80 6.22
C GLY A 324 -28.71 24.12 7.46
N PRO A 325 -28.13 24.41 8.65
CA PRO A 325 -28.89 24.77 9.84
C PRO A 325 -29.79 25.99 9.65
N ILE A 326 -29.30 26.99 8.90
CA ILE A 326 -30.07 28.19 8.59
C ILE A 326 -31.22 27.88 7.62
N VAL A 327 -30.94 27.10 6.57
CA VAL A 327 -31.98 26.59 5.66
C VAL A 327 -33.06 25.83 6.44
N ALA A 328 -32.65 24.99 7.39
CA ALA A 328 -33.57 24.17 8.18
C ALA A 328 -34.42 25.01 9.15
N VAL A 329 -33.83 25.97 9.89
CA VAL A 329 -34.56 26.80 10.84
C VAL A 329 -35.53 27.75 10.14
N ARG A 330 -35.16 28.24 8.95
CA ARG A 330 -36.00 29.13 8.14
C ARG A 330 -37.05 28.40 7.30
N ARG A 331 -37.12 27.06 7.40
CA ARG A 331 -38.03 26.19 6.62
C ARG A 331 -37.84 26.34 5.11
N LEU A 332 -36.61 26.62 4.67
CA LEU A 332 -36.23 26.80 3.26
C LEU A 332 -35.67 25.51 2.63
N ARG A 333 -35.97 24.34 3.20
CA ARG A 333 -35.40 23.04 2.76
C ARG A 333 -35.66 22.77 1.28
N PHE A 334 -36.85 23.11 0.80
CA PHE A 334 -37.23 22.99 -0.61
C PHE A 334 -36.43 23.93 -1.52
N LEU A 335 -36.14 25.16 -1.05
CA LEU A 335 -35.32 26.11 -1.79
C LEU A 335 -33.88 25.60 -1.96
N ALA A 336 -33.33 24.92 -0.95
CA ALA A 336 -32.02 24.27 -1.06
C ALA A 336 -31.99 23.13 -2.09
N THR A 337 -33.11 22.44 -2.32
CA THR A 337 -33.22 21.50 -3.44
C THR A 337 -33.34 22.23 -4.78
N ALA A 338 -34.08 23.34 -4.86
CA ALA A 338 -34.16 24.14 -6.08
C ALA A 338 -32.81 24.73 -6.51
N SER A 339 -31.93 25.06 -5.57
CA SER A 339 -30.65 25.69 -5.90
C SER A 339 -29.70 24.79 -6.67
N SER A 340 -29.70 23.47 -6.43
CA SER A 340 -28.86 22.53 -7.21
C SER A 340 -29.34 22.43 -8.66
N HIS A 341 -30.65 22.40 -8.90
CA HIS A 341 -31.22 22.44 -10.24
C HIS A 341 -31.01 23.80 -10.93
N ALA A 342 -31.09 24.90 -10.18
CA ALA A 342 -30.74 26.23 -10.67
C ALA A 342 -29.26 26.30 -11.10
N ALA A 343 -28.36 25.73 -10.30
CA ALA A 343 -26.93 25.70 -10.57
C ALA A 343 -26.59 24.86 -11.80
N LEU A 344 -27.21 23.68 -11.96
CA LEU A 344 -27.03 22.85 -13.15
C LEU A 344 -27.46 23.60 -14.43
N LEU A 345 -28.64 24.22 -14.41
CA LEU A 345 -29.13 25.01 -15.54
C LEU A 345 -28.20 26.21 -15.82
N ALA A 346 -27.78 26.90 -14.76
CA ALA A 346 -26.91 28.07 -14.88
C ALA A 346 -25.57 27.74 -15.52
N VAL A 347 -24.92 26.65 -15.12
CA VAL A 347 -23.65 26.22 -15.74
C VAL A 347 -23.88 25.82 -17.20
N ALA A 348 -24.94 25.07 -17.52
CA ALA A 348 -25.24 24.68 -18.90
C ALA A 348 -25.48 25.90 -19.81
N LEU A 349 -26.26 26.89 -19.35
CA LEU A 349 -26.51 28.12 -20.09
C LEU A 349 -25.26 29.01 -20.17
N ALA A 350 -24.46 29.07 -19.10
CA ALA A 350 -23.22 29.83 -19.08
C ALA A 350 -22.24 29.35 -20.15
N VAL A 351 -22.12 28.03 -20.35
CA VAL A 351 -21.30 27.46 -21.44
C VAL A 351 -21.81 27.94 -22.81
N ILE A 352 -23.12 27.88 -23.06
CA ILE A 352 -23.71 28.31 -24.34
C ILE A 352 -23.45 29.80 -24.59
N ILE A 353 -23.70 30.64 -23.59
CA ILE A 353 -23.57 32.10 -23.70
C ILE A 353 -22.10 32.50 -23.86
N THR A 354 -21.20 31.90 -23.10
CA THR A 354 -19.75 32.17 -23.18
C THR A 354 -19.23 31.87 -24.58
N ASN A 355 -19.62 30.73 -25.16
CA ASN A 355 -19.18 30.36 -26.51
C ASN A 355 -19.86 31.17 -27.63
N SER A 356 -21.04 31.75 -27.39
CA SER A 356 -21.77 32.53 -28.40
C SER A 356 -21.40 34.01 -28.39
N LEU A 357 -21.24 34.61 -27.20
CA LEU A 357 -21.02 36.05 -27.02
C LEU A 357 -19.56 36.41 -26.69
N GLY A 358 -18.77 35.50 -26.11
CA GLY A 358 -17.34 35.70 -25.84
C GLY A 358 -16.97 36.81 -24.84
N VAL A 359 -17.94 37.44 -24.17
CA VAL A 359 -17.70 38.66 -23.35
C VAL A 359 -17.17 38.37 -21.95
N LEU A 360 -17.76 37.41 -21.24
CA LEU A 360 -17.40 37.07 -19.85
C LEU A 360 -17.04 35.59 -19.71
N ASN A 361 -16.29 35.25 -18.66
CA ASN A 361 -15.92 33.89 -18.31
C ASN A 361 -17.15 33.05 -17.88
N GLU A 362 -17.13 31.74 -18.15
CA GLU A 362 -18.13 30.74 -17.75
C GLU A 362 -18.53 30.86 -16.27
N TYR A 363 -17.56 31.03 -15.37
CA TYR A 363 -17.84 31.18 -13.93
C TYR A 363 -18.70 32.41 -13.62
N VAL A 364 -18.42 33.54 -14.28
CA VAL A 364 -19.15 34.80 -14.05
C VAL A 364 -20.58 34.65 -14.56
N TRP A 365 -20.77 34.10 -15.76
CA TRP A 365 -22.09 33.81 -16.29
C TRP A 365 -22.87 32.83 -15.41
N SER A 366 -22.21 31.77 -14.90
CA SER A 366 -22.84 30.79 -14.02
C SER A 366 -23.37 31.43 -12.73
N ILE A 367 -22.60 32.33 -12.12
CA ILE A 367 -23.03 33.07 -10.93
C ILE A 367 -24.23 33.97 -11.24
N LEU A 368 -24.15 34.77 -12.31
CA LEU A 368 -25.22 35.70 -12.67
C LEU A 368 -26.54 34.98 -12.95
N ILE A 369 -26.49 33.89 -13.72
CA ILE A 369 -27.67 33.10 -14.07
C ILE A 369 -28.20 32.37 -12.83
N SER A 370 -27.35 31.78 -12.00
CA SER A 370 -27.77 31.10 -10.77
C SER A 370 -28.47 32.04 -9.80
N LEU A 371 -27.90 33.22 -9.56
CA LEU A 371 -28.51 34.24 -8.71
C LEU A 371 -29.85 34.71 -9.28
N PHE A 372 -29.93 34.98 -10.58
CA PHE A 372 -31.17 35.33 -11.24
C PHE A 372 -32.26 34.27 -11.03
N LEU A 373 -31.91 32.99 -11.25
CA LEU A 373 -32.84 31.87 -11.10
C LEU A 373 -33.31 31.70 -9.66
N ILE A 374 -32.41 31.77 -8.67
CA ILE A 374 -32.77 31.63 -7.25
C ILE A 374 -33.61 32.81 -6.77
N TYR A 375 -33.31 34.03 -7.23
CA TYR A 375 -34.15 35.19 -6.92
C TYR A 375 -35.53 35.11 -7.57
N MET A 376 -35.67 34.47 -8.73
CA MET A 376 -36.98 34.19 -9.31
C MET A 376 -37.83 33.34 -8.35
N VAL A 377 -37.24 32.29 -7.77
CA VAL A 377 -37.94 31.46 -6.77
C VAL A 377 -38.24 32.27 -5.50
N GLY A 378 -37.26 33.04 -5.01
CA GLY A 378 -37.44 33.92 -3.86
C GLY A 378 -38.57 34.94 -4.07
N TYR A 379 -38.70 35.50 -5.28
CA TYR A 379 -39.75 36.43 -5.65
C TYR A 379 -41.14 35.76 -5.70
N MET A 380 -41.22 34.53 -6.22
CA MET A 380 -42.47 33.74 -6.17
C MET A 380 -42.95 33.53 -4.73
N ILE A 381 -42.03 33.18 -3.83
CA ILE A 381 -42.31 33.01 -2.39
C ILE A 381 -42.74 34.34 -1.78
N TYR A 382 -42.05 35.42 -2.09
CA TYR A 382 -42.40 36.77 -1.61
C TYR A 382 -43.81 37.20 -2.05
N ARG A 383 -44.24 36.80 -3.26
CA ARG A 383 -45.58 37.07 -3.80
C ARG A 383 -46.68 36.19 -3.17
N GLY A 384 -46.35 35.33 -2.21
CA GLY A 384 -47.30 34.51 -1.47
C GLY A 384 -47.56 33.12 -2.07
N ILE A 385 -46.80 32.71 -3.09
CA ILE A 385 -46.82 31.31 -3.55
C ILE A 385 -46.17 30.47 -2.45
N SER A 386 -46.79 29.33 -2.12
CA SER A 386 -46.22 28.42 -1.12
C SER A 386 -44.80 28.00 -1.56
N PRO A 387 -43.83 27.91 -0.63
CA PRO A 387 -42.46 27.49 -0.96
C PRO A 387 -42.41 26.17 -1.73
N ASP A 388 -43.30 25.24 -1.38
CA ASP A 388 -43.38 23.90 -1.97
C ASP A 388 -43.85 23.97 -3.44
N THR A 389 -44.89 24.76 -3.72
CA THR A 389 -45.41 24.94 -5.08
C THR A 389 -44.43 25.73 -5.94
N ALA A 390 -43.84 26.80 -5.41
CA ALA A 390 -42.86 27.61 -6.13
C ALA A 390 -41.63 26.77 -6.52
N THR A 391 -41.12 25.98 -5.56
CA THR A 391 -40.00 25.05 -5.79
C THR A 391 -40.37 24.00 -6.82
N SER A 392 -41.55 23.39 -6.73
CA SER A 392 -41.96 22.31 -7.66
C SER A 392 -42.04 22.81 -9.10
N ILE A 393 -42.69 23.95 -9.33
CA ILE A 393 -42.78 24.59 -10.65
C ILE A 393 -41.37 24.90 -11.17
N PHE A 394 -40.53 25.49 -10.33
CA PHE A 394 -39.17 25.88 -10.70
C PHE A 394 -38.27 24.67 -11.00
N VAL A 395 -38.31 23.62 -10.18
CA VAL A 395 -37.53 22.39 -10.40
C VAL A 395 -37.98 21.70 -11.68
N SER A 396 -39.29 21.63 -11.96
CA SER A 396 -39.79 21.07 -13.22
C SER A 396 -39.28 21.85 -14.44
N LEU A 397 -39.30 23.19 -14.38
CA LEU A 397 -38.76 24.05 -15.42
C LEU A 397 -37.25 23.86 -15.57
N SER A 398 -36.51 24.04 -14.48
CA SER A 398 -35.05 24.04 -14.49
C SER A 398 -34.46 22.68 -14.83
N ALA A 399 -35.05 21.57 -14.37
CA ALA A 399 -34.63 20.22 -14.74
C ALA A 399 -34.85 19.96 -16.24
N SER A 400 -36.02 20.27 -16.77
CA SER A 400 -36.33 20.10 -18.20
C SER A 400 -35.42 20.95 -19.08
N SER A 401 -35.24 22.23 -18.72
CA SER A 401 -34.32 23.14 -19.42
C SER A 401 -32.87 22.71 -19.30
N SER A 402 -32.44 22.17 -18.15
CA SER A 402 -31.07 21.68 -17.96
C SER A 402 -30.77 20.52 -18.91
N VAL A 403 -31.69 19.57 -19.04
CA VAL A 403 -31.52 18.42 -19.97
C VAL A 403 -31.41 18.90 -21.42
N ILE A 404 -32.28 19.83 -21.84
CA ILE A 404 -32.25 20.39 -23.20
C ILE A 404 -30.93 21.16 -23.43
N ALA A 405 -30.56 22.05 -22.51
CA ALA A 405 -29.34 22.84 -22.61
C ALA A 405 -28.10 21.95 -22.63
N MET A 406 -28.06 20.90 -21.80
CA MET A 406 -26.94 19.97 -21.73
C MET A 406 -26.81 19.13 -23.01
N TYR A 407 -27.93 18.65 -23.57
CA TYR A 407 -27.93 17.96 -24.86
C TYR A 407 -27.49 18.86 -26.01
N PHE A 408 -27.91 20.13 -26.00
CA PHE A 408 -27.43 21.13 -26.94
C PHE A 408 -25.92 21.35 -26.82
N VAL A 409 -25.40 21.46 -25.59
CA VAL A 409 -23.96 21.61 -25.35
C VAL A 409 -23.18 20.43 -25.92
N LEU A 410 -23.62 19.20 -25.63
CA LEU A 410 -22.98 17.97 -26.09
C LEU A 410 -22.96 17.79 -27.62
N THR A 411 -23.96 18.34 -28.32
CA THR A 411 -24.08 18.18 -29.78
C THR A 411 -23.40 19.29 -30.58
N ARG A 412 -23.31 20.50 -30.01
CA ARG A 412 -22.80 21.69 -30.72
C ARG A 412 -21.38 22.06 -30.37
N TYR A 413 -20.93 21.70 -29.18
CA TYR A 413 -19.62 22.11 -28.70
C TYR A 413 -18.74 20.89 -28.41
N SER A 414 -17.59 20.83 -29.08
CA SER A 414 -16.52 19.89 -28.78
C SER A 414 -15.69 20.44 -27.61
N ILE A 415 -16.22 20.45 -26.39
CA ILE A 415 -15.57 21.15 -25.27
C ILE A 415 -15.14 20.18 -24.16
N GLY A 416 -13.88 20.34 -23.73
CA GLY A 416 -13.24 19.71 -22.57
C GLY A 416 -13.74 20.22 -21.21
N VAL A 417 -15.06 20.32 -21.05
CA VAL A 417 -15.72 20.45 -19.75
C VAL A 417 -16.25 19.06 -19.40
N ASP A 418 -15.69 18.47 -18.35
CA ASP A 418 -16.13 17.17 -17.87
C ASP A 418 -17.54 17.29 -17.28
N LEU A 419 -18.57 17.15 -18.11
CA LEU A 419 -19.98 17.15 -17.69
C LEU A 419 -20.24 16.21 -16.51
N TRP A 420 -19.52 15.10 -16.48
CA TRP A 420 -19.54 14.11 -15.41
C TRP A 420 -19.15 14.72 -14.05
N SER A 421 -18.21 15.66 -14.02
CA SER A 421 -17.83 16.37 -12.78
C SER A 421 -18.94 17.27 -12.25
N ILE A 422 -19.79 17.84 -13.12
CA ILE A 422 -20.93 18.68 -12.72
C ILE A 422 -22.11 17.81 -12.24
N ILE A 423 -22.32 16.66 -12.89
CA ILE A 423 -23.42 15.75 -12.59
C ILE A 423 -23.15 14.97 -11.30
N LEU A 424 -22.03 14.25 -11.25
CA LEU A 424 -21.68 13.34 -10.16
C LEU A 424 -20.89 14.02 -9.04
N GLY A 425 -20.21 15.12 -9.34
CA GLY A 425 -19.23 15.71 -8.45
C GLY A 425 -17.96 14.88 -8.43
N ASP A 426 -16.84 15.48 -8.79
CA ASP A 426 -15.55 14.80 -8.69
C ASP A 426 -14.50 15.71 -8.04
N PRO A 427 -14.32 15.62 -6.70
CA PRO A 427 -13.32 16.42 -6.01
C PRO A 427 -11.89 16.03 -6.41
N LEU A 428 -11.69 14.92 -7.14
CA LEU A 428 -10.37 14.47 -7.60
C LEU A 428 -9.92 15.23 -8.87
N LEU A 429 -10.86 15.74 -9.66
CA LEU A 429 -10.60 16.46 -10.93
C LEU A 429 -10.50 17.99 -10.76
N VAL A 430 -10.53 18.49 -9.52
CA VAL A 430 -10.54 19.93 -9.22
C VAL A 430 -9.19 20.61 -9.55
N ARG A 431 -9.27 21.81 -10.13
CA ARG A 431 -8.12 22.67 -10.37
C ARG A 431 -7.92 23.63 -9.20
N TRP A 432 -6.74 24.24 -9.10
CA TRP A 432 -6.46 25.25 -8.06
C TRP A 432 -7.44 26.42 -8.06
N ASN A 433 -7.94 26.84 -9.23
CA ASN A 433 -8.96 27.88 -9.32
C ASN A 433 -10.27 27.46 -8.64
N ASP A 434 -10.67 26.18 -8.79
CA ASP A 434 -11.85 25.65 -8.10
C ASP A 434 -11.61 25.62 -6.58
N VAL A 435 -10.40 25.22 -6.14
CA VAL A 435 -10.01 25.23 -4.71
C VAL A 435 -10.12 26.62 -4.10
N PHE A 436 -9.52 27.64 -4.73
CA PHE A 436 -9.57 29.02 -4.24
C PHE A 436 -11.00 29.54 -4.19
N PHE A 437 -11.81 29.24 -5.20
CA PHE A 437 -13.21 29.66 -5.25
C PHE A 437 -14.03 28.98 -4.16
N SER A 438 -13.88 27.67 -3.95
CA SER A 438 -14.55 26.95 -2.87
C SER A 438 -14.17 27.47 -1.48
N ILE A 439 -12.88 27.75 -1.24
CA ILE A 439 -12.41 28.32 0.04
C ILE A 439 -13.01 29.70 0.27
N LEU A 440 -12.98 30.57 -0.75
CA LEU A 440 -13.54 31.92 -0.65
C LEU A 440 -15.03 31.88 -0.28
N ILE A 441 -15.82 31.05 -0.97
CA ILE A 441 -17.25 30.92 -0.70
C ILE A 441 -17.52 30.27 0.66
N ALA A 442 -16.70 29.31 1.10
CA ALA A 442 -16.80 28.73 2.43
C ALA A 442 -16.59 29.79 3.53
N LEU A 443 -15.58 30.65 3.39
CA LEU A 443 -15.32 31.74 4.33
C LEU A 443 -16.43 32.79 4.32
N VAL A 444 -16.87 33.23 3.14
CA VAL A 444 -17.97 34.20 3.01
C VAL A 444 -19.26 33.66 3.62
N THR A 445 -19.57 32.38 3.38
CA THR A 445 -20.76 31.72 3.93
C THR A 445 -20.67 31.59 5.44
N ALA A 446 -19.56 31.08 5.97
CA ALA A 446 -19.35 30.92 7.40
C ALA A 446 -19.44 32.27 8.12
N LEU A 447 -18.74 33.29 7.62
CA LEU A 447 -18.76 34.64 8.20
C LEU A 447 -20.16 35.24 8.17
N SER A 448 -20.85 35.19 7.03
CA SER A 448 -22.20 35.75 6.89
C SER A 448 -23.20 35.06 7.83
N VAL A 449 -23.13 33.73 7.95
CA VAL A 449 -23.99 32.96 8.84
C VAL A 449 -23.68 33.29 10.30
N ILE A 450 -22.41 33.38 10.70
CA ILE A 450 -22.05 33.72 12.09
C ILE A 450 -22.57 35.11 12.46
N LEU A 451 -22.39 36.10 11.57
CA LEU A 451 -22.79 37.49 11.82
C LEU A 451 -24.32 37.66 11.87
N THR A 452 -25.07 36.87 11.10
CA THR A 452 -26.54 37.01 10.98
C THR A 452 -27.31 35.86 11.64
N TYR A 453 -26.64 35.06 12.46
CA TYR A 453 -27.21 33.84 13.05
C TYR A 453 -28.46 34.13 13.89
N LYS A 454 -28.41 35.15 14.75
CA LYS A 454 -29.50 35.47 15.69
C LYS A 454 -30.76 35.90 14.94
N GLU A 455 -30.58 36.72 13.91
CA GLU A 455 -31.65 37.27 13.08
C GLU A 455 -32.30 36.17 12.24
N ASN A 456 -31.50 35.29 11.63
CA ASN A 456 -32.03 34.15 10.88
C ASN A 456 -32.84 33.18 11.76
N VAL A 457 -32.38 32.93 13.00
CA VAL A 457 -33.13 32.11 13.96
C VAL A 457 -34.43 32.81 14.38
N CYS A 458 -34.40 34.11 14.68
CA CYS A 458 -35.59 34.89 15.03
C CYS A 458 -36.65 34.84 13.91
N ILE A 459 -36.23 35.07 12.66
CA ILE A 459 -37.10 35.00 11.48
C ILE A 459 -37.67 33.58 11.28
N GLY A 460 -36.87 32.54 11.56
CA GLY A 460 -37.32 31.14 11.45
C GLY A 460 -38.35 30.74 12.50
N ILE A 461 -38.32 31.35 13.69
CA ILE A 461 -39.30 31.12 14.76
C ILE A 461 -40.62 31.83 14.44
N SER A 462 -40.58 33.14 14.22
CA SER A 462 -41.74 33.95 13.85
C SER A 462 -41.34 35.11 12.96
N ARG A 463 -41.77 35.03 11.70
CA ARG A 463 -41.53 36.06 10.70
C ARG A 463 -42.23 37.38 11.08
N ASP A 464 -43.44 37.31 11.63
CA ASP A 464 -44.22 38.49 12.02
C ASP A 464 -43.61 39.20 13.23
N CYS A 465 -43.15 38.43 14.23
CA CYS A 465 -42.44 39.01 15.37
C CYS A 465 -41.14 39.71 14.92
N ALA A 466 -40.39 39.11 14.01
CA ALA A 466 -39.18 39.72 13.46
C ALA A 466 -39.47 41.06 12.76
N LEU A 467 -40.55 41.14 11.97
CA LEU A 467 -40.98 42.38 11.31
C LEU A 467 -41.32 43.48 12.33
N ILE A 468 -42.06 43.15 13.39
CA ILE A 468 -42.46 44.11 14.43
C ILE A 468 -41.24 44.61 15.22
N THR A 469 -40.22 43.77 15.45
CA THR A 469 -38.97 44.17 16.11
C THR A 469 -38.07 45.10 15.27
N GLY A 470 -38.49 45.45 14.05
CA GLY A 470 -37.75 46.36 13.16
C GLY A 470 -36.70 45.66 12.29
N LEU A 471 -36.63 44.33 12.28
CA LEU A 471 -35.73 43.60 11.39
C LEU A 471 -36.20 43.76 9.95
N ARG A 472 -35.27 44.15 9.07
CA ARG A 472 -35.49 44.18 7.61
C ARG A 472 -35.43 42.75 7.06
N VAL A 473 -36.50 41.99 7.23
CA VAL A 473 -36.56 40.55 6.85
C VAL A 473 -36.16 40.32 5.39
N SER A 474 -36.53 41.24 4.48
CA SER A 474 -36.14 41.17 3.08
C SER A 474 -34.62 41.10 2.89
N LEU A 475 -33.83 41.89 3.62
CA LEU A 475 -32.36 41.87 3.55
C LEU A 475 -31.80 40.47 3.86
N TYR A 476 -32.34 39.83 4.89
CA TYR A 476 -31.92 38.48 5.30
C TYR A 476 -32.43 37.39 4.33
N ASP A 477 -33.58 37.58 3.69
CA ASP A 477 -34.02 36.74 2.56
C ASP A 477 -33.01 36.83 1.41
N TRP A 478 -32.71 38.06 0.94
CA TRP A 478 -31.73 38.30 -0.13
C TRP A 478 -30.36 37.71 0.20
N LEU A 479 -29.88 37.86 1.43
CA LEU A 479 -28.61 37.29 1.87
C LEU A 479 -28.60 35.77 1.75
N ILE A 480 -29.61 35.07 2.32
CA ILE A 480 -29.64 33.60 2.28
C ILE A 480 -29.80 33.08 0.84
N TYR A 481 -30.60 33.75 0.01
CA TYR A 481 -30.75 33.39 -1.39
C TYR A 481 -29.43 33.56 -2.17
N THR A 482 -28.70 34.63 -1.90
CA THR A 482 -27.37 34.87 -2.48
C THR A 482 -26.39 33.78 -2.06
N LEU A 483 -26.29 33.50 -0.76
CA LEU A 483 -25.37 32.50 -0.22
C LEU A 483 -25.67 31.12 -0.78
N LEU A 484 -26.95 30.77 -0.91
CA LEU A 484 -27.37 29.49 -1.48
C LEU A 484 -26.95 29.38 -2.95
N GLY A 485 -27.15 30.42 -3.77
CA GLY A 485 -26.74 30.39 -5.18
C GLY A 485 -25.24 30.36 -5.39
N LEU A 486 -24.50 31.15 -4.62
CA LEU A 486 -23.04 31.13 -4.66
C LEU A 486 -22.49 29.78 -4.18
N ALA A 487 -23.03 29.22 -3.10
CA ALA A 487 -22.65 27.90 -2.60
C ALA A 487 -22.90 26.82 -3.64
N SER A 488 -24.07 26.83 -4.30
CA SER A 488 -24.39 25.83 -5.33
C SER A 488 -23.44 25.88 -6.51
N ILE A 489 -23.14 27.07 -7.06
CA ILE A 489 -22.17 27.18 -8.16
C ILE A 489 -20.75 26.80 -7.73
N ALA A 490 -20.31 27.20 -6.53
CA ALA A 490 -18.96 26.93 -6.06
C ALA A 490 -18.69 25.45 -5.78
N MET A 491 -19.74 24.70 -5.44
CA MET A 491 -19.62 23.32 -5.01
C MET A 491 -20.14 22.32 -6.05
N ILE A 492 -20.82 22.75 -7.12
CA ILE A 492 -21.40 21.84 -8.12
C ILE A 492 -20.34 20.93 -8.77
N ARG A 493 -19.11 21.41 -9.00
CA ARG A 493 -18.02 20.59 -9.57
C ARG A 493 -17.38 19.64 -8.54
N VAL A 494 -17.41 20.02 -7.26
CA VAL A 494 -16.80 19.24 -6.15
C VAL A 494 -17.75 18.15 -5.67
N VAL A 495 -19.01 18.51 -5.45
CA VAL A 495 -20.03 17.68 -4.80
C VAL A 495 -20.99 17.08 -5.82
N GLY A 496 -21.24 17.76 -6.93
CA GLY A 496 -22.20 17.34 -7.94
C GLY A 496 -23.62 17.79 -7.58
N PHE A 497 -24.42 18.15 -8.59
CA PHE A 497 -25.80 18.60 -8.33
C PHE A 497 -26.65 17.49 -7.69
N ILE A 498 -26.34 16.21 -7.95
CA ILE A 498 -27.08 15.07 -7.38
C ILE A 498 -26.86 15.00 -5.87
N LEU A 499 -25.63 15.15 -5.38
CA LEU A 499 -25.30 14.97 -3.96
C LEU A 499 -25.39 16.27 -3.16
N GLU A 500 -25.48 17.43 -3.80
CA GLU A 500 -25.54 18.73 -3.12
C GLU A 500 -26.62 18.80 -2.03
N HIS A 501 -27.85 18.42 -2.33
CA HIS A 501 -28.95 18.45 -1.36
C HIS A 501 -28.70 17.52 -0.15
N VAL A 502 -27.97 16.42 -0.36
CA VAL A 502 -27.59 15.47 0.69
C VAL A 502 -26.63 16.13 1.68
N LEU A 503 -25.60 16.80 1.17
CA LEU A 503 -24.60 17.48 2.02
C LEU A 503 -25.18 18.71 2.74
N ILE A 504 -26.20 19.36 2.19
CA ILE A 504 -26.89 20.47 2.86
C ILE A 504 -27.80 19.96 4.00
N LEU A 505 -28.57 18.89 3.77
CA LEU A 505 -29.68 18.52 4.66
C LEU A 505 -29.35 17.43 5.67
N LEU A 506 -28.55 16.41 5.31
CA LEU A 506 -28.29 15.27 6.21
C LEU A 506 -27.46 15.63 7.44
N PRO A 507 -26.36 16.40 7.36
CA PRO A 507 -25.59 16.77 8.56
C PRO A 507 -26.45 17.49 9.61
N VAL A 508 -27.38 18.32 9.14
CA VAL A 508 -28.34 19.05 9.97
C VAL A 508 -29.35 18.11 10.60
N ALA A 509 -29.90 17.17 9.83
CA ALA A 509 -30.84 16.17 10.32
C ALA A 509 -30.21 15.32 11.43
N ILE A 510 -28.94 14.93 11.27
CA ILE A 510 -28.17 14.22 12.29
C ILE A 510 -27.96 15.10 13.53
N ALA A 511 -27.56 16.36 13.34
CA ALA A 511 -27.31 17.30 14.44
C ALA A 511 -28.55 17.55 15.30
N ILE A 512 -29.73 17.66 14.68
CA ILE A 512 -31.02 17.87 15.36
C ILE A 512 -31.38 16.71 16.30
N LEU A 513 -30.90 15.48 16.04
CA LEU A 513 -31.22 14.33 16.90
C LEU A 513 -30.66 14.46 18.33
N TYR A 514 -29.58 15.22 18.50
CA TYR A 514 -28.82 15.37 19.76
C TYR A 514 -28.76 16.80 20.30
N ALA A 515 -28.76 17.81 19.43
CA ALA A 515 -28.62 19.20 19.86
C ALA A 515 -29.87 19.69 20.63
N ARG A 516 -29.64 20.50 21.67
CA ARG A 516 -30.69 21.06 22.53
C ARG A 516 -31.15 22.46 22.14
N ASN A 517 -30.37 23.16 21.31
CA ASN A 517 -30.64 24.52 20.88
C ASN A 517 -30.07 24.75 19.45
N ALA A 518 -30.47 25.84 18.81
CA ALA A 518 -30.09 26.15 17.42
C ALA A 518 -28.56 26.32 17.24
N GLN A 519 -27.86 26.82 18.26
CA GLN A 519 -26.40 27.01 18.21
C GLN A 519 -25.69 25.66 18.22
N GLY A 520 -26.17 24.73 19.06
CA GLY A 520 -25.71 23.34 19.10
C GLY A 520 -25.97 22.62 17.79
N VAL A 521 -27.10 22.87 17.12
CA VAL A 521 -27.37 22.32 15.77
C VAL A 521 -26.34 22.84 14.77
N LEU A 522 -26.03 24.13 14.81
CA LEU A 522 -25.06 24.74 13.89
C LEU A 522 -23.65 24.17 14.05
N ILE A 523 -23.15 24.11 15.29
CA ILE A 523 -21.81 23.58 15.58
C ILE A 523 -21.72 22.10 15.22
N MET A 524 -22.69 21.29 15.67
CA MET A 524 -22.70 19.85 15.39
C MET A 524 -22.83 19.56 13.90
N SER A 525 -23.72 20.26 13.19
CA SER A 525 -23.89 20.11 11.74
C SER A 525 -22.59 20.39 11.00
N THR A 526 -21.88 21.44 11.38
CA THR A 526 -20.59 21.79 10.77
C THR A 526 -19.53 20.73 11.03
N ILE A 527 -19.39 20.26 12.27
CA ILE A 527 -18.44 19.20 12.62
C ILE A 527 -18.76 17.91 11.87
N ILE A 528 -20.02 17.49 11.85
CA ILE A 528 -20.47 16.28 11.15
C ILE A 528 -20.20 16.42 9.64
N SER A 529 -20.54 17.56 9.04
CA SER A 529 -20.36 17.81 7.61
C SER A 529 -18.87 17.74 7.23
N VAL A 530 -18.00 18.47 7.94
CA VAL A 530 -16.54 18.45 7.66
C VAL A 530 -15.94 17.07 7.90
N ALA A 531 -16.27 16.42 9.01
CA ALA A 531 -15.75 15.08 9.31
C ALA A 531 -16.21 14.05 8.27
N SER A 532 -17.49 14.04 7.90
CA SER A 532 -18.01 13.14 6.87
C SER A 532 -17.48 13.44 5.47
N SER A 533 -17.19 14.70 5.14
CA SER A 533 -16.53 15.06 3.88
C SER A 533 -15.10 14.52 3.80
N VAL A 534 -14.31 14.65 4.86
CA VAL A 534 -12.93 14.12 4.90
C VAL A 534 -12.92 12.59 4.94
N VAL A 535 -13.74 11.98 5.80
CA VAL A 535 -13.81 10.52 5.90
C VAL A 535 -14.38 9.91 4.61
N GLY A 536 -15.40 10.53 4.01
CA GLY A 536 -15.96 10.08 2.73
C GLY A 536 -14.95 10.18 1.58
N LEU A 537 -14.11 11.23 1.55
CA LEU A 537 -12.98 11.32 0.62
C LEU A 537 -12.00 10.16 0.80
N VAL A 538 -11.54 9.92 2.02
CA VAL A 538 -10.60 8.84 2.33
C VAL A 538 -11.19 7.48 1.95
N ILE A 539 -12.43 7.20 2.31
CA ILE A 539 -13.11 5.94 1.97
C ILE A 539 -13.28 5.81 0.45
N GLY A 540 -13.68 6.88 -0.26
CA GLY A 540 -13.79 6.89 -1.72
C GLY A 540 -12.48 6.49 -2.39
N ILE A 541 -11.35 7.04 -1.93
CA ILE A 541 -10.02 6.71 -2.45
C ILE A 541 -9.66 5.25 -2.13
N VAL A 542 -9.89 4.77 -0.90
CA VAL A 542 -9.56 3.38 -0.50
C VAL A 542 -10.38 2.35 -1.27
N VAL A 543 -11.67 2.61 -1.47
CA VAL A 543 -12.61 1.67 -2.10
C VAL A 543 -12.65 1.85 -3.63
N ASN A 544 -11.94 2.86 -4.16
CA ASN A 544 -11.93 3.22 -5.58
C ASN A 544 -13.34 3.55 -6.09
N GLN A 545 -14.05 4.41 -5.37
CA GLN A 545 -15.41 4.88 -5.65
C GLN A 545 -15.51 6.41 -5.49
N ALA A 546 -16.57 7.02 -6.02
CA ALA A 546 -16.77 8.47 -6.00
C ALA A 546 -16.80 9.04 -4.55
N PRO A 547 -15.86 9.94 -4.19
CA PRO A 547 -15.80 10.55 -2.85
C PRO A 547 -17.10 11.21 -2.37
N SER A 548 -17.75 11.99 -3.24
CA SER A 548 -19.01 12.69 -2.97
C SER A 548 -20.13 11.70 -2.62
N GLY A 549 -20.24 10.61 -3.38
CA GLY A 549 -21.18 9.52 -3.13
C GLY A 549 -20.90 8.78 -1.81
N MET A 550 -19.63 8.52 -1.49
CA MET A 550 -19.24 7.90 -0.22
C MET A 550 -19.54 8.80 0.99
N THR A 551 -19.34 10.11 0.88
CA THR A 551 -19.77 11.08 1.91
C THR A 551 -21.28 11.01 2.13
N GLY A 552 -22.08 10.98 1.06
CA GLY A 552 -23.54 10.88 1.14
C GLY A 552 -24.01 9.59 1.82
N LEU A 553 -23.46 8.44 1.41
CA LEU A 553 -23.78 7.14 2.01
C LEU A 553 -23.34 7.06 3.48
N LEU A 554 -22.19 7.63 3.82
CA LEU A 554 -21.71 7.71 5.20
C LEU A 554 -22.68 8.51 6.08
N LEU A 555 -23.11 9.69 5.62
CA LEU A 555 -24.10 10.51 6.32
C LEU A 555 -25.43 9.75 6.50
N LEU A 556 -25.90 9.08 5.46
CA LEU A 556 -27.12 8.28 5.53
C LEU A 556 -26.99 7.12 6.54
N ALA A 557 -25.86 6.42 6.53
CA ALA A 557 -25.58 5.33 7.47
C ALA A 557 -25.53 5.84 8.92
N ILE A 558 -24.85 6.97 9.16
CA ILE A 558 -24.82 7.61 10.48
C ILE A 558 -26.25 7.94 10.93
N TYR A 559 -27.04 8.59 10.07
CA TYR A 559 -28.42 8.94 10.39
C TYR A 559 -29.28 7.72 10.73
N ALA A 560 -29.21 6.66 9.91
CA ALA A 560 -29.97 5.42 10.11
C ALA A 560 -29.59 4.71 11.42
N ILE A 561 -28.27 4.58 11.71
CA ILE A 561 -27.78 3.95 12.95
C ILE A 561 -28.28 4.72 14.17
N LEU A 562 -28.21 6.04 14.14
CA LEU A 562 -28.64 6.88 15.27
C LEU A 562 -30.15 6.80 15.51
N ILE A 563 -30.96 6.73 14.45
CA ILE A 563 -32.40 6.50 14.58
C ILE A 563 -32.68 5.12 15.19
N LEU A 564 -32.00 4.06 14.74
CA LEU A 564 -32.20 2.72 15.27
C LEU A 564 -31.84 2.63 16.77
N ILE A 565 -30.76 3.28 17.18
CA ILE A 565 -30.37 3.37 18.61
C ILE A 565 -31.43 4.12 19.41
N LYS A 566 -31.96 5.23 18.87
CA LYS A 566 -32.98 6.03 19.56
C LYS A 566 -34.32 5.31 19.64
N TRP A 567 -34.69 4.54 18.61
CA TRP A 567 -35.90 3.72 18.60
C TRP A 567 -35.87 2.61 19.63
N ARG A 568 -34.70 1.95 19.85
CA ARG A 568 -34.54 0.93 20.91
C ARG A 568 -34.55 1.47 22.34
N ARG A 569 -34.40 2.78 22.53
CA ARG A 569 -34.40 3.44 23.85
C ARG A 569 -35.77 4.01 24.24
N ARG A 570 -36.74 3.97 23.33
CA ARG A 570 -38.15 4.24 23.60
C ARG A 570 -38.88 2.91 23.68
#